data_AF-A0A961WF79-F1
#
_entry.id   AF-A0A961WF79-F1
#
_cell.length_a   1.000
_cell.length_b   1.000
_cell.length_c   1.000
_cell.angle_alpha   90.00
_cell.angle_beta   90.00
_cell.angle_gamma   90.00
#
_symmetry.space_group_name_H-M   'P 1'
#
loop_
_entity.id
_entity.type
_entity.pdbx_description
1 polymer ?
#
loop_
_entity_poly.entity_id
_entity_poly.type
_entity_poly.pdbx_seq_one_letter_code
_entity_poly.pdbx_strand_id
1 'polypeptide(L)'
;PLLAAGLKRADLRKHGDDLRLACHRALISSVIEAVRQAADLARRAAYLRAVAPKLRAKGAGDAVEMFLTRDAVAPSALPLPDRAARRLCDRLVDLGAVRELTGRDTFRLYGV
;
A
#
# COMPACT_ATOMS: atom_id res chain seq x y z
N PRO A 1 7.92 -5.10 -9.22
CA PRO A 1 8.47 -5.80 -10.41
C PRO A 1 7.70 -5.45 -11.70
N LEU A 2 8.23 -4.51 -12.50
CA LEU A 2 7.53 -3.96 -13.67
C LEU A 2 7.44 -4.94 -14.85
N LEU A 3 8.47 -5.74 -15.07
CA LEU A 3 8.47 -6.75 -16.15
C LEU A 3 7.40 -7.81 -15.93
N ALA A 4 7.22 -8.27 -14.69
CA ALA A 4 6.24 -9.30 -14.35
C ALA A 4 4.78 -8.84 -14.58
N ALA A 5 4.51 -7.54 -14.49
CA ALA A 5 3.19 -6.99 -14.70
C ALA A 5 2.82 -6.88 -16.20
N GLY A 6 3.81 -6.74 -17.08
CA GLY A 6 3.58 -6.50 -18.51
C GLY A 6 3.89 -7.67 -19.44
N LEU A 7 4.69 -8.65 -18.99
CA LEU A 7 5.05 -9.81 -19.83
C LEU A 7 3.90 -10.80 -19.93
N LYS A 8 3.59 -11.22 -21.16
CA LYS A 8 2.60 -12.28 -21.41
C LYS A 8 3.29 -13.63 -21.44
N ARG A 9 2.54 -14.70 -21.17
CA ARG A 9 3.04 -16.08 -21.25
C ARG A 9 3.65 -16.43 -22.62
N ALA A 10 3.12 -15.85 -23.70
CA ALA A 10 3.66 -16.03 -25.05
C ALA A 10 5.02 -15.36 -25.25
N ASP A 11 5.29 -14.25 -24.57
CA ASP A 11 6.56 -13.53 -24.66
C ASP A 11 7.71 -14.36 -24.06
N LEU A 12 7.41 -15.21 -23.07
CA LEU A 12 8.40 -16.11 -22.44
C LEU A 12 8.95 -17.18 -23.39
N ARG A 13 8.30 -17.40 -24.54
CA ARG A 13 8.76 -18.34 -25.58
C ARG A 13 9.65 -17.67 -26.63
N LYS A 14 9.81 -16.35 -26.58
CA LYS A 14 10.65 -15.60 -27.54
C LYS A 14 12.12 -15.70 -27.15
N HIS A 15 12.99 -15.47 -28.14
CA HIS A 15 14.43 -15.48 -27.97
C HIS A 15 15.07 -14.28 -28.68
N GLY A 16 16.33 -13.96 -28.35
CA GLY A 16 17.09 -12.91 -29.00
C GLY A 16 16.38 -11.55 -28.97
N ASP A 17 16.35 -10.88 -30.12
CA ASP A 17 15.81 -9.52 -30.24
C ASP A 17 14.28 -9.47 -30.06
N ASP A 18 13.57 -10.55 -30.38
CA ASP A 18 12.12 -10.63 -30.16
C ASP A 18 11.77 -10.61 -28.67
N LEU A 19 12.58 -11.29 -27.85
CA LEU A 19 12.42 -11.25 -26.40
C LEU A 19 12.75 -9.86 -25.84
N ARG A 20 13.84 -9.24 -26.33
CA ARG A 20 14.22 -7.87 -25.93
C ARG A 20 13.10 -6.88 -26.24
N LEU A 21 12.55 -6.93 -27.45
CA LEU A 21 11.43 -6.08 -27.86
C LEU A 21 10.18 -6.31 -27.00
N ALA A 22 9.89 -7.57 -26.64
CA ALA A 22 8.78 -7.89 -25.74
C ALA A 22 8.99 -7.30 -24.33
N CYS A 23 10.20 -7.41 -23.78
CA CYS A 23 10.57 -6.79 -22.50
C CYS A 23 10.44 -5.26 -22.52
N HIS A 24 10.91 -4.59 -23.57
CA HIS A 24 10.77 -3.14 -23.70
C HIS A 24 9.30 -2.70 -23.72
N ARG A 25 8.45 -3.40 -24.48
CA ARG A 25 7.01 -3.12 -24.53
C ARG A 25 6.33 -3.36 -23.19
N ALA A 26 6.65 -4.48 -22.53
CA ALA A 26 6.14 -4.82 -21.21
C ALA A 26 6.54 -3.78 -20.15
N LEU A 27 7.76 -3.25 -20.22
CA LEU A 27 8.21 -2.16 -19.35
C LEU A 27 7.41 -0.89 -19.58
N ILE A 28 7.30 -0.43 -20.83
CA ILE A 28 6.59 0.81 -21.16
C ILE A 28 5.14 0.75 -20.67
N SER A 29 4.43 -0.36 -20.90
CA SER A 29 3.05 -0.50 -20.44
C SER A 29 2.94 -0.51 -18.91
N SER A 30 3.85 -1.21 -18.22
CA SER A 30 3.78 -1.37 -16.77
C SER A 30 4.25 -0.14 -16.01
N VAL A 31 5.16 0.65 -16.57
CA VAL A 31 5.64 1.92 -15.98
C VAL A 31 4.49 2.92 -15.84
N ILE A 32 3.59 3.00 -16.82
CA ILE A 32 2.47 3.95 -16.79
C ILE A 32 1.57 3.67 -15.57
N GLU A 33 1.17 2.41 -15.37
CA GLU A 33 0.35 2.04 -14.22
C GLU A 33 1.10 2.17 -12.90
N ALA A 34 2.38 1.78 -12.85
CA ALA A 34 3.19 1.92 -11.65
C ALA A 34 3.36 3.38 -11.22
N VAL A 35 3.53 4.31 -12.17
CA VAL A 35 3.60 5.76 -11.87
C VAL A 35 2.27 6.27 -11.33
N ARG A 36 1.14 5.82 -11.90
CA ARG A 36 -0.19 6.18 -11.36
C ARG A 36 -0.40 5.67 -9.94
N GLN A 37 -0.03 4.41 -9.68
CA GLN A 37 -0.07 3.82 -8.35
C GLN A 37 0.83 4.55 -7.36
N ALA A 38 2.07 4.88 -7.77
CA ALA A 38 3.00 5.65 -6.94
C ALA A 38 2.46 7.04 -6.60
N ALA A 39 1.86 7.74 -7.57
CA ALA A 39 1.24 9.04 -7.34
C ALA A 39 0.03 8.95 -6.39
N ASP A 40 -0.78 7.89 -6.49
CA ASP A 40 -1.88 7.66 -5.56
C ASP A 40 -1.42 7.36 -4.14
N LEU A 41 -0.43 6.47 -3.99
CA LEU A 41 0.19 6.17 -2.70
C LEU A 41 0.84 7.40 -2.09
N ALA A 42 1.54 8.23 -2.87
CA ALA A 42 2.14 9.47 -2.40
C ALA A 42 1.09 10.45 -1.85
N ARG A 43 -0.04 10.62 -2.55
CA ARG A 43 -1.16 11.45 -2.07
C ARG A 43 -1.75 10.92 -0.77
N ARG A 44 -2.00 9.62 -0.69
CA ARG A 44 -2.59 8.99 0.49
C ARG A 44 -1.63 9.02 1.69
N ALA A 45 -0.34 8.79 1.47
CA ALA A 45 0.70 8.93 2.50
C ALA A 45 0.81 10.38 3.01
N ALA A 46 0.74 11.38 2.11
CA ALA A 46 0.69 12.78 2.50
C ALA A 46 -0.56 13.09 3.33
N TYR A 47 -1.72 12.54 2.96
CA TYR A 47 -2.95 12.69 3.72
C TYR A 47 -2.86 12.03 5.10
N LEU A 48 -2.29 10.83 5.19
CA LEU A 48 -2.04 10.15 6.47
C LEU A 48 -1.15 11.01 7.39
N ARG A 49 -0.07 11.59 6.86
CA ARG A 49 0.78 12.54 7.62
C ARG A 49 -0.02 13.77 8.08
N ALA A 50 -0.88 14.30 7.23
CA ALA A 50 -1.70 15.48 7.55
C ALA A 50 -2.76 15.22 8.64
N VAL A 51 -3.26 13.98 8.77
CA VAL A 51 -4.21 13.63 9.84
C VAL A 51 -3.52 13.25 11.15
N ALA A 52 -2.20 12.98 11.15
CA ALA A 52 -1.47 12.57 12.35
C ALA A 52 -1.66 13.51 13.56
N PRO A 53 -1.66 14.86 13.42
CA PRO A 53 -1.91 15.77 14.54
C PRO A 53 -3.32 15.64 15.16
N LYS A 54 -4.29 15.06 14.43
CA LYS A 54 -5.65 14.82 14.92
C LYS A 54 -5.74 13.58 15.83
N LEU A 55 -4.68 12.76 15.88
CA LEU A 55 -4.63 11.52 16.65
C LEU A 55 -4.09 11.83 18.05
N ARG A 56 -4.99 11.93 19.02
CA ARG A 56 -4.64 12.25 20.42
C ARG A 56 -4.09 11.07 21.23
N ALA A 57 -3.96 9.88 20.62
CA ALA A 57 -3.49 8.70 21.32
C ALA A 57 -1.97 8.75 21.53
N LYS A 58 -1.51 8.41 22.75
CA LYS A 58 -0.09 8.19 23.03
C LYS A 58 0.42 7.07 22.10
N GLY A 59 1.51 7.31 21.37
CA GLY A 59 2.06 6.34 20.39
C GLY A 59 1.41 6.39 19.00
N ALA A 60 0.51 7.35 18.73
CA ALA A 60 -0.09 7.51 17.39
C ALA A 60 0.94 7.84 16.31
N GLY A 61 2.01 8.57 16.64
CA GLY A 61 3.11 8.87 15.72
C GLY A 61 3.80 7.61 15.21
N ASP A 62 4.20 6.73 16.13
CA ASP A 62 4.86 5.46 15.79
C ASP A 62 3.95 4.55 14.96
N ALA A 63 2.65 4.53 15.29
CA ALA A 63 1.66 3.80 14.50
C ALA A 63 1.50 4.36 13.08
N VAL A 64 1.51 5.69 12.91
CA VAL A 64 1.49 6.33 11.58
C VAL A 64 2.74 5.96 10.77
N GLU A 65 3.92 5.97 11.38
CA GLU A 65 5.16 5.55 10.70
C GLU A 65 5.13 4.07 10.29
N MET A 66 4.48 3.20 11.07
CA MET A 66 4.25 1.81 10.64
C MET A 66 3.38 1.71 9.38
N PHE A 67 2.32 2.50 9.27
CA PHE A 67 1.49 2.56 8.05
C PHE A 67 2.23 3.14 6.84
N LEU A 68 3.22 4.02 7.06
CA LEU A 68 4.02 4.62 6.00
C LEU A 68 5.14 3.69 5.49
N THR A 69 5.49 2.65 6.25
CA THR A 69 6.61 1.75 5.95
C THR A 69 6.18 0.32 5.62
N ARG A 70 4.89 0.00 5.72
CA ARG A 70 4.35 -1.34 5.48
C ARG A 70 3.08 -1.26 4.64
N ASP A 71 2.95 -2.18 3.69
CA ASP A 71 1.79 -2.25 2.80
C ASP A 71 0.49 -2.60 3.55
N ALA A 72 0.60 -3.44 4.58
CA ALA A 72 -0.51 -3.88 5.41
C ALA A 72 -0.09 -4.04 6.87
N VAL A 73 -0.92 -3.56 7.78
CA VAL A 73 -0.69 -3.59 9.23
C VAL A 73 -1.91 -4.16 9.94
N ALA A 74 -1.67 -5.17 10.78
CA ALA A 74 -2.66 -5.67 11.73
C ALA A 74 -2.67 -4.78 12.98
N PRO A 75 -3.83 -4.53 13.64
CA PRO A 75 -3.88 -3.77 14.88
C PRO A 75 -2.92 -4.32 15.97
N SER A 76 -2.79 -5.64 16.07
CA SER A 76 -1.91 -6.30 17.04
C SER A 76 -0.42 -6.05 16.82
N ALA A 77 -0.01 -5.54 15.65
CA ALA A 77 1.38 -5.21 15.35
C ALA A 77 1.74 -3.76 15.76
N LEU A 78 0.75 -2.92 16.08
CA LEU A 78 0.97 -1.54 16.50
C LEU A 78 1.54 -1.49 17.92
N PRO A 79 2.41 -0.50 18.25
CA PRO A 79 3.01 -0.34 19.57
C PRO A 79 2.00 0.28 20.57
N LEU A 80 0.80 -0.27 20.63
CA LEU A 80 -0.34 0.21 21.40
C LEU A 80 -1.06 -0.97 22.05
N PRO A 81 -1.74 -0.77 23.20
CA PRO A 81 -2.66 -1.77 23.72
C PRO A 81 -3.70 -2.16 22.65
N ASP A 82 -4.02 -3.44 22.57
CA ASP A 82 -4.84 -4.04 21.50
C ASP A 82 -6.19 -3.32 21.27
N ARG A 83 -6.87 -2.87 22.33
CA ARG A 83 -8.09 -2.06 22.22
C ARG A 83 -7.83 -0.66 21.63
N ALA A 84 -6.72 -0.02 22.01
CA ALA A 84 -6.34 1.29 21.48
C ALA A 84 -5.90 1.20 20.02
N ALA A 85 -5.17 0.14 19.65
CA ALA A 85 -4.77 -0.14 18.28
C ALA A 85 -5.98 -0.29 17.35
N ARG A 86 -6.99 -1.10 17.73
CA ARG A 86 -8.22 -1.25 16.92
C ARG A 86 -8.96 0.06 16.75
N ARG A 87 -9.18 0.81 17.85
CA ARG A 87 -9.83 2.13 17.80
C ARG A 87 -9.06 3.13 16.94
N LEU A 88 -7.73 3.08 16.95
CA LEU A 88 -6.91 3.92 16.10
C LEU A 88 -7.12 3.57 14.62
N CYS A 89 -7.09 2.28 14.27
CA CYS A 89 -7.36 1.84 12.90
C CYS A 89 -8.76 2.26 12.42
N ASP A 90 -9.80 2.03 13.24
CA ASP A 90 -11.16 2.43 12.90
C ASP A 90 -11.25 3.96 12.69
N ARG A 91 -10.60 4.74 13.58
CA ARG A 91 -10.56 6.20 13.44
C ARG A 91 -9.84 6.65 12.17
N LEU A 92 -8.76 5.97 11.78
CA LEU A 92 -8.03 6.29 10.55
C LEU A 92 -8.87 5.94 9.30
N VAL A 93 -9.67 4.89 9.35
CA VAL A 93 -10.65 4.56 8.30
C VAL A 93 -11.75 5.61 8.23
N ASP A 94 -12.32 6.03 9.35
CA ASP A 94 -13.34 7.10 9.41
C ASP A 94 -12.81 8.43 8.84
N LEU A 95 -11.52 8.70 9.05
CA LEU A 95 -10.85 9.87 8.50
C LEU A 95 -10.49 9.71 7.02
N GLY A 96 -10.66 8.53 6.42
CA GLY A 96 -10.27 8.20 5.05
C GLY A 96 -8.76 8.11 4.85
N ALA A 97 -7.98 7.98 5.92
CA ALA A 97 -6.51 7.98 5.88
C ALA A 97 -5.90 6.60 5.63
N VAL A 98 -6.62 5.54 5.98
CA VAL A 98 -6.29 4.14 5.67
C VAL A 98 -7.56 3.40 5.26
N ARG A 99 -7.41 2.21 4.70
CA ARG A 99 -8.49 1.31 4.28
C ARG A 99 -8.32 -0.04 4.94
N GLU A 100 -9.45 -0.69 5.21
CA GLU A 100 -9.50 -2.11 5.57
C GLU A 100 -9.32 -2.93 4.29
N LEU A 101 -8.45 -3.95 4.32
CA LEU A 101 -7.97 -4.68 3.14
C LEU A 101 -8.52 -6.11 3.02
N THR A 102 -9.11 -6.66 4.08
CA THR A 102 -9.47 -8.09 4.13
C THR A 102 -10.94 -8.36 3.83
N GLY A 103 -11.81 -7.36 3.98
CA GLY A 103 -13.26 -7.50 3.81
C GLY A 103 -13.92 -8.40 4.86
N ARG A 104 -13.31 -8.56 6.04
CA ARG A 104 -13.76 -9.48 7.10
C ARG A 104 -14.06 -8.75 8.41
N ASP A 105 -14.87 -9.39 9.26
CA ASP A 105 -15.18 -8.85 10.59
C ASP A 105 -14.09 -9.08 11.62
N THR A 106 -13.22 -10.07 11.41
CA THR A 106 -12.11 -10.43 12.31
C THR A 106 -10.78 -10.52 11.56
N PHE A 107 -9.67 -10.39 12.28
CA PHE A 107 -8.30 -10.43 11.73
C PHE A 107 -8.05 -9.42 10.60
N ARG A 108 -8.59 -8.21 10.75
CA ARG A 108 -8.50 -7.12 9.78
C ARG A 108 -7.06 -6.65 9.58
N LEU A 109 -6.73 -6.39 8.32
CA LEU A 109 -5.51 -5.70 7.91
C LEU A 109 -5.87 -4.33 7.36
N TYR A 110 -5.05 -3.34 7.68
CA TYR A 110 -5.25 -1.97 7.28
C TYR A 110 -4.04 -1.48 6.48
N GLY A 111 -4.26 -0.64 5.48
CA GLY A 111 -3.19 -0.05 4.67
C GLY A 111 -3.63 1.25 4.02
N VAL A 112 -2.67 1.96 3.43
CA VAL A 112 -2.87 3.28 2.82
C VAL A 112 -3.64 3.18 1.50
#